data_AF-A0A2P6PGA7-F1
#
_entry.id   AF-A0A2P6PGA7-F1
#
_cell.length_a   1.000
_cell.length_b   1.000
_cell.length_c   1.000
_cell.angle_alpha   90.00
_cell.angle_beta   90.00
_cell.angle_gamma   90.00
#
_symmetry.space_group_name_H-M   'P 1'
#
loop_
_entity.id
_entity.type
_entity.pdbx_description
1 polymer ?
#
loop_
_entity_poly.entity_id
_entity_poly.type
_entity_poly.pdbx_seq_one_letter_code
_entity_poly.pdbx_strand_id
1 'polypeptide(L)'
;MLRMWKDMQMLGFMTGFVIMDKEEKIVLDYTSDRMIIDRAFQVSLFSRIAELGKILEGLFGCPQDIGGAVKDGLIYVVQSRPQI
;
A
#
# COMPACT_ATOMS: atom_id res chain seq x y z
N MET A 1 -5.63 -19.10 -0.19
CA MET A 1 -6.21 -17.73 -0.12
C MET A 1 -6.09 -17.12 1.27
N LEU A 2 -6.57 -17.73 2.38
CA LEU A 2 -6.39 -17.21 3.77
C LEU A 2 -4.92 -16.96 4.21
N ARG A 3 -3.96 -17.72 3.67
CA ARG A 3 -2.55 -17.64 4.07
C ARG A 3 -1.87 -16.33 3.64
N MET A 4 -2.25 -15.82 2.46
CA MET A 4 -1.67 -14.62 1.85
C MET A 4 -1.96 -13.33 2.64
N TRP A 5 -3.02 -13.34 3.45
CA TRP A 5 -3.53 -12.16 4.16
C TRP A 5 -2.96 -12.06 5.58
N LYS A 6 -2.55 -13.18 6.18
CA LYS A 6 -1.71 -13.20 7.39
C LYS A 6 -0.34 -12.58 7.10
N ASP A 7 0.23 -12.88 5.93
CA ASP A 7 1.54 -12.38 5.50
C ASP A 7 1.52 -10.89 5.06
N MET A 8 0.38 -10.21 5.16
CA MET A 8 0.23 -8.81 4.71
C MET A 8 -0.42 -7.89 5.77
N GLN A 9 -0.79 -8.39 6.97
CA GLN A 9 -1.41 -7.61 8.05
C GLN A 9 -2.60 -6.71 7.62
N MET A 10 -3.27 -6.97 6.48
CA MET A 10 -4.31 -6.08 5.92
C MET A 10 -5.74 -6.38 6.41
N LEU A 11 -5.93 -7.38 7.29
CA LEU A 11 -7.26 -7.76 7.77
C LEU A 11 -7.91 -6.75 8.75
N GLY A 12 -7.21 -5.66 9.08
CA GLY A 12 -7.65 -4.67 10.07
C GLY A 12 -8.34 -3.43 9.57
N PHE A 13 -8.22 -3.13 8.28
CA PHE A 13 -8.47 -1.77 7.82
C PHE A 13 -9.95 -1.42 7.64
N MET A 14 -10.88 -2.35 7.89
CA MET A 14 -12.32 -2.05 7.77
C MET A 14 -13.15 -2.27 9.03
N THR A 15 -12.69 -3.01 10.05
CA THR A 15 -13.46 -3.18 11.30
C THR A 15 -12.55 -3.52 12.49
N GLY A 16 -12.27 -2.54 13.34
CA GLY A 16 -12.19 -2.63 14.81
C GLY A 16 -11.30 -3.63 15.57
N PHE A 17 -10.88 -4.78 15.05
CA PHE A 17 -10.09 -5.76 15.80
C PHE A 17 -9.18 -6.59 14.90
N VAL A 18 -7.96 -6.09 14.65
CA VAL A 18 -6.81 -6.97 14.40
C VAL A 18 -6.29 -7.39 15.76
N ILE A 19 -6.21 -8.70 16.00
CA ILE A 19 -5.31 -9.21 17.04
C ILE A 19 -3.91 -8.99 16.48
N MET A 20 -3.34 -7.81 16.75
CA MET A 20 -1.94 -7.57 16.48
C MET A 20 -1.12 -8.41 17.46
N ASP A 21 -0.06 -9.05 16.97
CA ASP A 21 0.93 -9.63 17.87
C ASP A 21 1.48 -8.53 18.79
N LYS A 22 1.99 -8.94 19.94
CA LYS A 22 2.55 -8.02 20.94
C LYS A 22 3.57 -7.10 20.28
N GLU A 23 3.43 -5.79 20.48
CA GLU A 23 4.36 -4.80 19.92
C GLU A 23 5.80 -5.14 20.31
N GLU A 24 6.68 -5.18 19.30
CA GLU A 24 8.11 -5.32 19.52
C GLU A 24 8.78 -3.96 19.36
N LYS A 25 9.58 -3.57 20.34
CA LYS A 25 10.40 -2.35 20.26
C LYS A 25 11.69 -2.67 19.53
N ILE A 26 11.71 -2.39 18.23
CA ILE A 26 12.90 -2.47 17.41
C ILE A 26 13.37 -1.07 17.01
N VAL A 27 14.68 -0.90 16.82
CA VAL A 27 15.19 0.30 16.16
C VAL A 27 14.92 0.15 14.67
N LEU A 28 14.09 1.03 14.13
CA LEU A 28 13.82 1.09 12.69
C LEU A 28 14.93 1.90 12.01
N ASP A 29 15.69 1.23 11.15
CA ASP A 29 16.71 1.86 10.31
C ASP A 29 16.32 1.73 8.83
N TYR A 30 15.94 2.85 8.22
CA TYR A 30 15.58 2.94 6.80
C TYR A 30 16.72 3.47 5.93
N THR A 31 17.91 3.70 6.49
CA THR A 31 19.02 4.34 5.76
C THR A 31 19.50 3.54 4.56
N SER A 32 19.29 2.22 4.56
CA SER A 32 19.59 1.34 3.43
C SER A 32 18.37 0.97 2.58
N ASP A 33 17.17 1.47 2.90
CA ASP A 33 15.95 1.11 2.18
C ASP A 33 15.96 1.73 0.77
N ARG A 34 15.67 0.92 -0.24
CA ARG A 34 15.60 1.35 -1.64
C ARG A 34 14.58 2.47 -1.88
N MET A 35 13.48 2.49 -1.14
CA MET A 35 12.53 3.59 -1.18
C MET A 35 13.17 4.92 -0.77
N ILE A 36 14.19 4.90 0.08
CA ILE A 36 14.89 6.10 0.56
C ILE A 36 16.05 6.49 -0.37
N ILE A 37 16.87 5.51 -0.79
CA ILE A 37 18.15 5.80 -1.45
C ILE A 37 18.18 5.57 -2.97
N ASP A 38 17.26 4.77 -3.54
CA ASP A 38 17.29 4.37 -4.95
C ASP A 38 16.32 5.22 -5.77
N ARG A 39 16.85 6.27 -6.41
CA ARG A 39 16.06 7.22 -7.21
C ARG A 39 15.38 6.56 -8.41
N ALA A 40 16.03 5.60 -9.05
CA ALA A 40 15.46 4.92 -10.22
C ALA A 40 14.26 4.07 -9.79
N PHE A 41 14.37 3.37 -8.66
CA PHE A 41 13.27 2.63 -8.08
C PHE A 41 12.10 3.53 -7.68
N GLN A 42 12.36 4.67 -7.02
CA GLN A 42 11.33 5.66 -6.69
C GLN A 42 10.56 6.11 -7.93
N VAL A 43 11.27 6.52 -8.99
CA VAL A 43 10.63 7.00 -10.22
C VAL A 43 9.81 5.89 -10.86
N SER A 44 10.33 4.67 -10.92
CA SER A 44 9.60 3.52 -11.47
C SER A 44 8.33 3.21 -10.68
N LEU A 45 8.42 3.15 -9.35
CA LEU A 45 7.29 2.82 -8.49
C LEU A 45 6.23 3.93 -8.51
N PHE A 46 6.62 5.19 -8.33
CA PHE A 46 5.67 6.30 -8.31
C PHE A 46 4.99 6.53 -9.66
N SER A 47 5.69 6.30 -10.78
CA SER A 47 5.07 6.34 -12.10
C SER A 47 3.94 5.31 -12.23
N ARG A 48 4.15 4.08 -11.74
CA ARG A 48 3.13 3.03 -11.74
C ARG A 48 1.96 3.32 -10.81
N ILE A 49 2.23 3.92 -9.64
CA ILE A 49 1.17 4.37 -8.71
C ILE A 49 0.32 5.47 -9.36
N ALA A 50 0.96 6.44 -10.03
CA ALA A 50 0.26 7.52 -10.73
C ALA A 50 -0.61 6.99 -11.89
N GLU A 51 -0.08 6.05 -12.68
CA GLU A 51 -0.83 5.40 -13.75
C GLU A 51 -2.05 4.64 -13.21
N LEU A 52 -1.88 3.87 -12.14
CA LEU A 52 -2.97 3.18 -11.46
C LEU A 52 -4.06 4.15 -10.99
N GLY A 53 -3.66 5.27 -10.36
CA GLY A 53 -4.60 6.32 -9.93
C GLY A 53 -5.43 6.85 -11.09
N LYS A 54 -4.77 7.21 -12.20
CA LYS A 54 -5.44 7.67 -13.42
C LYS A 54 -6.43 6.65 -13.97
N ILE A 55 -6.07 5.37 -13.99
CA ILE A 55 -6.97 4.30 -14.45
C ILE A 55 -8.20 4.22 -13.54
N LEU A 56 -8.02 4.20 -12.22
CA LEU A 56 -9.14 4.09 -11.28
C LEU A 56 -10.06 5.30 -11.34
N GLU A 57 -9.52 6.52 -11.35
CA GLU A 57 -10.33 7.73 -11.46
C GLU A 57 -11.09 7.79 -12.79
N GLY A 58 -10.49 7.31 -13.89
CA GLY A 58 -11.18 7.17 -15.17
C GLY A 58 -12.33 6.15 -15.12
N LEU A 59 -12.17 5.05 -14.39
CA LEU A 59 -13.20 4.04 -14.20
C LEU A 59 -14.36 4.52 -13.32
N PHE A 60 -14.05 5.24 -12.23
CA PHE A 60 -15.05 5.74 -11.30
C PHE A 60 -15.66 7.09 -11.69
N GLY A 61 -15.02 7.82 -12.62
CA GLY A 61 -15.49 9.12 -13.11
C GLY A 61 -15.32 10.27 -12.11
N CYS A 62 -14.60 10.06 -11.01
CA CYS A 62 -14.31 11.08 -10.00
C CYS A 62 -12.98 10.80 -9.26
N PRO A 63 -12.38 11.82 -8.63
CA PRO A 63 -11.16 11.65 -7.82
C PRO A 63 -11.34 10.61 -6.71
N GLN A 64 -10.32 9.78 -6.51
CA GLN A 64 -10.35 8.66 -5.56
C GLN A 64 -9.33 8.82 -4.43
N ASP A 65 -9.77 8.54 -3.20
CA ASP A 65 -8.93 8.23 -2.04
C ASP A 65 -8.65 6.71 -2.05
N ILE A 66 -7.41 6.34 -2.37
CA ILE A 66 -6.99 4.96 -2.66
C ILE A 66 -6.04 4.48 -1.55
N GLY A 67 -6.46 3.41 -0.85
CA GLY A 67 -5.66 2.69 0.14
C GLY A 67 -5.10 1.39 -0.43
N GLY A 68 -3.83 1.11 -0.20
CA GLY A 68 -3.17 -0.07 -0.75
C GLY A 68 -1.80 -0.35 -0.14
N ALA A 69 -1.13 -1.37 -0.68
CA ALA A 69 0.20 -1.79 -0.26
C ALA A 69 1.07 -2.20 -1.46
N VAL A 70 2.38 -2.08 -1.30
CA VAL A 70 3.37 -2.59 -2.25
C VAL A 70 4.08 -3.78 -1.64
N LYS A 71 4.07 -4.93 -2.32
CA LYS A 71 4.74 -6.16 -1.89
C LYS A 71 5.38 -6.84 -3.08
N ASP A 72 6.66 -7.19 -2.96
CA ASP A 72 7.44 -7.85 -4.02
C ASP A 72 7.37 -7.13 -5.39
N GLY A 73 7.35 -5.79 -5.35
CA GLY A 73 7.24 -4.94 -6.54
C GLY A 73 5.83 -4.85 -7.16
N LEU A 74 4.85 -5.53 -6.60
CA LEU A 74 3.44 -5.48 -7.03
C LEU A 74 2.66 -4.48 -6.18
N ILE A 75 1.74 -3.75 -6.82
CA ILE A 75 0.86 -2.78 -6.16
C ILE A 75 -0.50 -3.45 -5.97
N TYR A 76 -0.98 -3.46 -4.73
CA TYR A 76 -2.28 -4.01 -4.34
C TYR A 76 -3.19 -2.88 -3.85
N VAL A 77 -4.35 -2.73 -4.49
CA VAL A 77 -5.40 -1.82 -4.03
C VAL A 77 -6.30 -2.60 -3.08
N VAL A 78 -6.49 -2.08 -1.87
CA VAL A 78 -7.32 -2.70 -0.83
C VAL A 78 -8.59 -1.87 -0.57
N GLN A 79 -8.54 -0.57 -0.85
CA GLN A 79 -9.68 0.33 -0.76
C GLN A 79 -9.60 1.41 -1.83
N SER A 80 -10.75 1.82 -2.37
CA SER A 80 -10.91 3.04 -3.15
C SER A 80 -12.27 3.65 -2.79
N ARG A 81 -12.31 4.96 -2.56
CA ARG A 81 -13.56 5.69 -2.35
C ARG A 81 -13.47 7.08 -2.98
N PRO A 82 -14.59 7.68 -3.42
CA PRO A 82 -14.61 9.08 -3.87
C PRO A 82 -14.07 10.03 -2.79
N GLN A 83 -13.26 11.01 -3.18
CA GLN A 83 -12.79 12.07 -2.30
C GLN A 83 -13.84 13.21 -2.26
N ILE A 84 -14.84 13.08 -1.37
CA ILE A 84 -15.95 14.02 -1.19
C ILE A 84 -16.01 14.46 0.27
#